data_AF-A0AB39XVC1-F1
#
_entry.id   AF-A0AB39XVC1-F1
#
_cell.length_a   1.000
_cell.length_b   1.000
_cell.length_c   1.000
_cell.angle_alpha   90.00
_cell.angle_beta   90.00
_cell.angle_gamma   90.00
#
_symmetry.space_group_name_H-M   'P 1'
#
loop_
_entity.id
_entity.type
_entity.pdbx_description
1 polymer ?
#
loop_
_entity_poly.entity_id
_entity_poly.type
_entity_poly.pdbx_seq_one_letter_code
_entity_poly.pdbx_strand_id
1 'polypeptide(L)'
;MAALEERPRPGKQPVITPTAKPWLVSLACDKAKEHGYPHELWTTRLLARHAREHGPEAGHECLARLVQGTVCTLLGQEEIKPHKVRYYLENRDAEFEQKMAEVLYVYREVQVLKKAAPVEEVG
;
A
#
# COMPACT_ATOMS: atom_id res chain seq x y z
N MET A 1 22.46 15.80 34.89
CA MET A 1 22.77 14.61 34.06
C MET A 1 22.47 15.00 32.62
N ALA A 2 23.49 15.11 31.76
CA ALA A 2 23.33 15.55 30.37
C ALA A 2 22.95 14.35 29.50
N ALA A 3 21.78 14.41 28.85
CA ALA A 3 21.34 13.42 27.87
C ALA A 3 22.10 13.66 26.56
N LEU A 4 22.71 12.60 26.01
CA LEU A 4 23.39 12.64 24.72
C LEU A 4 22.35 12.90 23.63
N GLU A 5 22.38 14.09 23.02
CA GLU A 5 21.63 14.39 21.82
C GLU A 5 22.11 13.48 20.69
N GLU A 6 21.30 12.46 20.39
CA GLU A 6 21.51 11.57 19.26
C GLU A 6 21.28 12.38 17.98
N ARG A 7 22.36 12.96 17.44
CA ARG A 7 22.30 13.72 16.19
C ARG A 7 21.71 12.84 15.09
N PRO A 8 20.76 13.36 14.28
CA PRO A 8 20.26 12.61 13.13
C PRO A 8 21.42 12.34 12.18
N ARG A 9 21.84 11.07 12.09
CA ARG A 9 22.86 10.64 11.13
C ARG A 9 22.35 10.97 9.73
N PRO A 10 23.18 11.55 8.83
CA PRO A 10 22.81 11.81 7.45
C PRO A 10 22.84 10.49 6.67
N GLY A 11 21.95 9.56 7.05
CA GLY A 11 21.63 8.40 6.24
C GLY A 11 20.73 8.88 5.11
N LYS A 12 21.21 8.73 3.88
CA LYS A 12 20.42 8.94 2.65
C LYS A 12 19.07 8.26 2.85
N GLN A 13 17.98 9.02 2.98
CA GLN A 13 16.66 8.42 3.06
C GLN A 13 16.50 7.57 1.80
N PRO A 14 16.26 6.25 1.90
CA PRO A 14 15.88 5.48 0.74
C PRO A 14 14.50 6.01 0.35
N VAL A 15 14.49 6.99 -0.55
CA VAL A 15 13.27 7.51 -1.16
C VAL A 15 12.75 6.35 -1.98
N ILE A 16 11.80 5.60 -1.40
CA ILE A 16 10.99 4.65 -2.16
C ILE A 16 10.40 5.47 -3.30
N THR A 17 10.65 5.04 -4.53
CA THR A 17 10.18 5.78 -5.69
C THR A 17 8.66 5.94 -5.62
N PRO A 18 8.11 7.05 -6.13
CA PRO A 18 6.67 7.27 -6.10
C PRO A 18 5.87 6.19 -6.83
N THR A 19 6.52 5.38 -7.67
CA THR A 19 5.95 4.19 -8.33
C THR A 19 6.10 2.90 -7.51
N ALA A 20 7.17 2.74 -6.72
CA ALA A 20 7.36 1.56 -5.88
C ALA A 20 6.39 1.54 -4.69
N LYS A 21 5.99 2.70 -4.17
CA LYS A 21 5.00 2.80 -3.09
C LYS A 21 3.63 2.21 -3.48
N PRO A 22 2.95 2.66 -4.56
CA PRO A 22 1.68 2.09 -4.97
C PRO A 22 1.80 0.62 -5.39
N TRP A 23 2.94 0.21 -5.97
CA TRP A 23 3.19 -1.22 -6.24
C TRP A 23 3.19 -2.07 -4.97
N LEU A 24 3.89 -1.62 -3.92
CA LEU A 24 3.94 -2.32 -2.64
C LEU A 24 2.56 -2.35 -1.95
N VAL A 25 1.80 -1.27 -2.08
CA VAL A 25 0.43 -1.18 -1.59
C VAL A 25 -0.49 -2.15 -2.32
N SER A 26 -0.43 -2.20 -3.65
CA SER A 26 -1.19 -3.16 -4.46
C SER A 26 -0.90 -4.59 -4.00
N LEU A 27 0.39 -4.95 -3.89
CA LEU A 27 0.81 -6.26 -3.42
C LEU A 27 0.25 -6.58 -2.03
N ALA A 28 0.19 -5.59 -1.13
CA ALA A 28 -0.33 -5.76 0.21
C ALA A 28 -1.87 -5.96 0.26
N CYS A 29 -2.57 -5.53 -0.79
CA CYS A 29 -4.01 -5.70 -1.00
C CYS A 29 -4.37 -6.98 -1.77
N ASP A 30 -3.38 -7.71 -2.29
CA ASP A 30 -3.58 -9.00 -2.93
C ASP A 30 -3.52 -10.15 -1.90
N LYS A 31 -3.94 -11.35 -2.30
CA LYS A 31 -3.81 -12.54 -1.44
C LYS A 31 -2.41 -13.11 -1.59
N ALA A 32 -1.70 -13.36 -0.47
CA ALA A 32 -0.37 -13.95 -0.52
C ALA A 32 -0.35 -15.32 -1.25
N LYS A 33 -1.49 -16.03 -1.26
CA LYS A 33 -1.70 -17.29 -1.99
C LYS A 33 -1.61 -17.15 -3.51
N GLU A 34 -2.02 -16.03 -4.06
CA GLU A 34 -1.95 -15.75 -5.50
C GLU A 34 -0.50 -15.57 -5.97
N HIS A 35 0.40 -15.25 -5.04
CA HIS A 35 1.84 -15.14 -5.27
C HIS A 35 2.62 -16.40 -4.86
N GLY A 36 1.93 -17.55 -4.73
CA GLY A 36 2.55 -18.85 -4.49
C GLY A 36 2.90 -19.16 -3.03
N TYR A 37 2.40 -18.37 -2.06
CA TYR A 37 2.58 -18.68 -0.64
C TYR A 37 1.42 -19.52 -0.07
N PRO A 38 1.66 -20.31 0.99
CA PRO A 38 0.58 -21.07 1.64
C PRO A 38 -0.35 -20.19 2.48
N HIS A 39 -0.01 -18.93 2.71
CA HIS A 39 -0.76 -17.99 3.54
C HIS A 39 -1.78 -17.22 2.70
N GLU A 40 -2.99 -16.99 3.21
CA GLU A 40 -3.96 -16.11 2.54
C GLU A 40 -3.62 -14.62 2.74
N LEU A 41 -3.19 -14.28 3.95
CA LEU A 41 -2.85 -12.90 4.33
C LEU A 41 -1.35 -12.66 4.34
N TRP A 42 -0.96 -11.42 4.01
CA TRP A 42 0.41 -10.98 4.16
C TRP A 42 0.76 -10.68 5.62
N THR A 43 1.89 -11.23 6.07
CA THR A 43 2.61 -10.68 7.23
C THR A 43 3.61 -9.63 6.75
N THR A 44 3.93 -8.63 7.57
CA THR A 44 4.90 -7.57 7.21
C THR A 44 6.26 -8.16 6.81
N ARG A 45 6.67 -9.26 7.46
CA ARG A 45 7.93 -9.96 7.14
C ARG A 45 7.87 -10.68 5.79
N LEU A 46 6.77 -11.36 5.50
CA LEU A 46 6.56 -12.05 4.23
C LEU A 46 6.50 -11.06 3.06
N LEU A 47 5.73 -9.98 3.23
CA LEU A 47 5.59 -8.92 2.24
C LEU A 47 6.94 -8.24 1.96
N ALA A 48 7.71 -7.92 3.01
CA ALA A 48 9.05 -7.36 2.84
C ALA A 48 10.00 -8.32 2.10
N ARG A 49 9.89 -9.63 2.33
CA ARG A 49 10.69 -10.62 1.60
C ARG A 49 10.29 -10.66 0.13
N HIS A 50 9.00 -10.80 -0.16
CA HIS A 50 8.49 -10.87 -1.52
C HIS A 50 8.85 -9.61 -2.32
N ALA A 51 8.72 -8.43 -1.71
CA ALA A 51 9.08 -7.16 -2.33
C ALA A 51 10.58 -7.02 -2.62
N ARG A 52 11.47 -7.63 -1.82
CA ARG A 52 12.92 -7.66 -2.11
C ARG A 52 13.24 -8.55 -3.31
N GLU A 53 12.53 -9.67 -3.43
CA GLU A 53 12.74 -10.66 -4.50
C GLU A 53 12.17 -10.13 -5.83
N HIS A 54 10.93 -9.66 -5.83
CA HIS A 54 10.18 -9.32 -7.06
C HIS A 54 10.16 -7.82 -7.37
N GLY A 55 10.53 -6.97 -6.41
CA GLY A 55 10.60 -5.53 -6.63
C GLY A 55 11.58 -5.14 -7.73
N PRO A 56 12.83 -5.66 -7.75
CA PRO A 56 13.78 -5.39 -8.83
C PRO A 56 13.31 -5.88 -10.19
N GLU A 57 12.65 -7.05 -10.25
CA GLU A 57 12.06 -7.61 -11.47
C GLU A 57 10.95 -6.70 -12.02
N ALA A 58 10.18 -6.05 -11.13
CA ALA A 58 9.18 -5.05 -11.48
C ALA A 58 9.76 -3.65 -11.82
N GLY A 59 11.09 -3.51 -11.89
CA GLY A 59 11.76 -2.22 -12.17
C GLY A 59 11.91 -1.31 -10.93
N HIS A 60 11.72 -1.87 -9.73
CA HIS A 60 11.85 -1.17 -8.46
C HIS A 60 13.09 -1.65 -7.69
N GLU A 61 14.28 -1.36 -8.22
CA GLU A 61 15.56 -1.72 -7.58
C GLU A 61 15.69 -1.21 -6.13
N CYS A 62 15.03 -0.10 -5.80
CA CYS A 62 15.00 0.44 -4.44
C CYS A 62 14.40 -0.53 -3.41
N LEU A 63 13.57 -1.49 -3.86
CA LEU A 63 12.95 -2.49 -2.99
C LEU A 63 13.87 -3.68 -2.69
N ALA A 64 14.99 -3.87 -3.41
CA ALA A 64 15.95 -4.96 -3.16
C ALA A 64 16.49 -4.97 -1.72
N ARG A 65 16.57 -3.80 -1.08
CA ARG A 65 17.08 -3.61 0.29
C ARG A 65 15.97 -3.25 1.28
N LEU A 66 14.71 -3.50 0.92
CA LEU A 66 13.56 -3.13 1.73
C LEU A 66 13.56 -3.86 3.08
N VAL A 67 13.55 -3.08 4.15
CA VAL A 67 13.49 -3.57 5.54
C VAL A 67 12.04 -3.62 5.99
N GLN A 68 11.71 -4.61 6.83
CA GLN A 68 10.36 -4.79 7.39
C GLN A 68 9.80 -3.53 8.06
N GLY A 69 10.64 -2.77 8.78
CA GLY A 69 10.23 -1.53 9.45
C GLY A 69 9.67 -0.50 8.47
N THR A 70 10.33 -0.32 7.33
CA THR A 70 9.88 0.60 6.26
C THR A 70 8.54 0.18 5.68
N VAL A 71 8.32 -1.13 5.51
CA VAL A 71 7.01 -1.66 5.05
C VAL A 71 5.92 -1.35 6.08
N CYS A 72 6.19 -1.54 7.37
CA CYS A 72 5.25 -1.20 8.44
C CYS A 72 4.87 0.29 8.42
N THR A 73 5.87 1.18 8.31
CA THR A 73 5.65 2.63 8.25
C THR A 73 4.87 3.02 7.00
N LEU A 74 5.23 2.48 5.83
CA LEU A 74 4.59 2.82 4.56
C LEU A 74 3.13 2.37 4.53
N LEU A 75 2.85 1.13 4.94
CA LEU A 75 1.48 0.64 5.04
C LEU A 75 0.67 1.39 6.10
N GLY A 76 1.31 1.79 7.21
CA GLY A 76 0.68 2.61 8.23
C GLY A 76 0.26 3.99 7.73
N GLN A 77 1.04 4.62 6.85
CA GLN A 77 0.70 5.90 6.22
C GLN A 77 -0.51 5.81 5.28
N GLU A 78 -0.69 4.66 4.64
CA GLU A 78 -1.84 4.37 3.78
C GLU A 78 -3.02 3.74 4.56
N GLU A 79 -2.88 3.62 5.89
CA GLU A 79 -3.83 2.95 6.80
C GLU A 79 -4.13 1.48 6.47
N ILE A 80 -3.26 0.84 5.67
CA ILE A 80 -3.41 -0.55 5.24
C ILE A 80 -2.87 -1.49 6.32
N LYS A 81 -3.69 -2.47 6.71
CA LYS A 81 -3.30 -3.53 7.64
C LYS A 81 -3.53 -4.88 6.96
N PRO A 82 -2.54 -5.42 6.23
CA PRO A 82 -2.73 -6.61 5.40
C PRO A 82 -3.22 -7.84 6.18
N HIS A 83 -2.79 -7.95 7.44
CA HIS A 83 -3.20 -9.00 8.37
C HIS A 83 -4.62 -8.82 8.96
N LYS A 84 -5.30 -7.71 8.66
CA LYS A 84 -6.68 -7.43 9.08
C LYS A 84 -7.67 -7.38 7.91
N VAL A 85 -7.18 -7.49 6.68
CA VAL A 85 -8.04 -7.53 5.50
C VAL A 85 -8.88 -8.80 5.56
N ARG A 86 -10.19 -8.65 5.40
CA ARG A 86 -11.12 -9.78 5.31
C ARG A 86 -11.39 -10.01 3.83
N TYR A 87 -10.92 -11.15 3.33
CA TYR A 87 -11.26 -11.58 1.98
C TYR A 87 -12.51 -12.46 2.00
N TYR A 88 -13.32 -12.32 0.95
CA TYR A 88 -14.35 -13.31 0.67
C TYR A 88 -13.66 -14.63 0.28
N LEU A 89 -14.11 -15.72 0.92
CA LEU A 89 -13.64 -17.08 0.63
C LEU A 89 -14.14 -17.55 -0.76
N GLU A 90 -15.33 -17.10 -1.15
CA GLU A 90 -15.97 -17.41 -2.43
C GLU A 90 -16.35 -16.11 -3.13
N ASN A 91 -15.97 -15.96 -4.41
CA ASN A 91 -16.53 -14.91 -5.24
C ASN A 91 -17.86 -15.40 -5.85
N ARG A 92 -18.98 -14.95 -5.29
CA ARG A 92 -20.33 -15.36 -5.72
C ARG A 92 -20.93 -14.48 -6.80
N ASP A 93 -20.32 -13.32 -7.07
CA ASP A 93 -20.78 -12.38 -8.09
C ASP A 93 -19.73 -12.27 -9.20
N ALA A 94 -20.05 -12.82 -10.37
CA ALA A 94 -19.17 -12.77 -11.53
C ALA A 94 -18.99 -11.34 -12.08
N GLU A 95 -19.91 -10.43 -11.76
CA GLU A 95 -19.88 -9.02 -12.19
C GLU A 95 -19.27 -8.10 -11.12
N PHE A 96 -18.72 -8.64 -10.02
CA PHE A 96 -18.20 -7.85 -8.90
C PHE A 96 -17.20 -6.78 -9.32
N GLU A 97 -16.22 -7.16 -10.15
CA GLU A 97 -15.18 -6.24 -10.65
C GLU A 97 -15.77 -5.10 -11.50
N GLN A 98 -16.76 -5.40 -12.33
CA GLN A 98 -17.42 -4.41 -13.19
C GLN A 98 -18.18 -3.40 -12.32
N LYS A 99 -19.00 -3.88 -11.38
CA LYS A 99 -19.75 -3.03 -10.44
C LYS A 99 -18.81 -2.19 -9.57
N MET A 100 -17.70 -2.76 -9.11
CA MET A 100 -16.69 -2.03 -8.34
C MET A 100 -16.10 -0.88 -9.15
N ALA A 101 -15.75 -1.11 -10.43
CA ALA A 101 -15.21 -0.07 -11.30
C ALA A 101 -16.20 1.08 -11.50
N GLU A 102 -17.48 0.79 -11.71
CA GLU A 102 -18.54 1.80 -11.83
C GLU A 102 -18.67 2.64 -10.55
N VAL A 103 -18.72 1.99 -9.38
CA VAL A 103 -18.81 2.68 -8.09
C VAL A 103 -17.60 3.61 -7.91
N LEU A 104 -16.38 3.10 -8.11
CA LEU A 104 -15.15 3.90 -7.98
C LEU A 104 -15.11 5.09 -8.96
N TYR A 105 -15.63 4.90 -10.18
CA TYR A 105 -15.75 5.99 -11.16
C TYR A 105 -16.63 7.12 -10.64
N VAL A 106 -17.83 6.80 -10.12
CA VAL A 106 -18.75 7.79 -9.56
C VAL A 106 -18.13 8.51 -8.37
N TYR A 107 -17.46 7.80 -7.45
CA TYR A 107 -16.76 8.42 -6.33
C TYR A 107 -15.68 9.40 -6.80
N ARG A 108 -14.91 9.05 -7.84
CA ARG A 108 -13.89 9.92 -8.41
C ARG A 108 -14.51 11.17 -9.03
N GLU A 109 -15.60 11.03 -9.78
CA GLU A 109 -16.31 12.15 -10.38
C GLU A 109 -16.81 13.13 -9.31
N VAL A 110 -17.46 12.62 -8.25
CA VAL A 110 -17.89 13.44 -7.12
C VAL A 110 -16.71 14.14 -6.43
N GLN A 111 -15.56 13.47 -6.27
CA GLN A 111 -14.37 14.13 -5.71
C GLN A 111 -13.84 15.26 -6.59
N VAL A 112 -13.85 15.09 -7.91
CA VAL A 112 -13.44 16.16 -8.85
C VAL A 112 -14.40 17.33 -8.76
N LEU A 113 -15.71 17.07 -8.75
CA LEU A 113 -16.74 18.10 -8.58
C LEU A 113 -16.59 18.85 -7.26
N LYS A 114 -16.38 18.14 -6.15
CA LYS A 114 -16.13 18.76 -4.83
C LYS A 114 -14.86 19.62 -4.77
N LYS A 115 -13.82 19.28 -5.54
CA LYS A 115 -12.60 20.08 -5.64
C LYS A 115 -12.79 21.30 -6.56
N ALA A 116 -13.66 21.19 -7.55
CA ALA A 116 -13.95 22.26 -8.52
C ALA A 116 -14.99 23.26 -8.01
N ALA A 117 -15.88 22.84 -7.10
CA ALA A 117 -16.81 23.75 -6.44
C ALA A 117 -16.07 24.61 -5.40
N PRO A 118 -16.14 25.95 -5.46
CA PRO A 118 -15.79 26.77 -4.31
C PRO A 118 -16.80 26.45 -3.19
N VAL A 119 -16.32 26.37 -1.96
CA VAL A 119 -17.15 26.11 -0.78
C VAL A 119 -18.16 27.26 -0.65
N GLU A 120 -19.38 27.08 -1.17
CA GLU A 120 -20.51 27.87 -0.72
C GLU A 120 -20.91 27.33 0.66
N GLU A 121 -20.38 27.98 1.68
CA GLU A 121 -20.89 27.97 3.04
C GLU A 121 -22.36 28.39 2.98
N VAL A 122 -23.29 27.46 3.13
CA VAL A 122 -24.71 27.75 3.32
C VAL A 122 -24.95 27.86 4.82
N GLY A 123 -25.28 29.08 5.26
CA GLY A 123 -25.61 29.43 6.64
C GLY A 123 -27.02 29.04 7.08
#